data_AF-A0A3P7Q5X6-F1
#
_entry.id   AF-A0A3P7Q5X6-F1
#
_cell.length_a   1.000
_cell.length_b   1.000
_cell.length_c   1.000
_cell.angle_alpha   90.00
_cell.angle_beta   90.00
_cell.angle_gamma   90.00
#
_symmetry.space_group_name_H-M   'P 1'
#
loop_
_entity.id
_entity.type
_entity.pdbx_description
1 polymer ?
#
loop_
_entity_poly.entity_id
_entity_poly.type
_entity_poly.pdbx_seq_one_letter_code
_entity_poly.pdbx_strand_id
1 'polypeptide(L)'
;MSSTSQSLSTSNVVDLSSTFSKRNQAKYRFHTTNASHTPYTPSSKNTTTDKKFAIVAVIEGRGSTKGHIGLAIMDLRQADIEINEFIDSSTYSRLKMKLLVAEPVEVRLPITSFILFSFLCSF
;
A
#
# COMPACT_ATOMS: atom_id res chain seq x y z
N MET A 1 21.78 -15.85 60.18
CA MET A 1 20.38 -15.38 60.21
C MET A 1 20.00 -15.10 58.77
N SER A 2 19.71 -16.14 57.99
CA SER A 2 18.37 -16.74 57.85
C SER A 2 17.36 -15.81 57.18
N SER A 3 16.98 -16.22 55.97
CA SER A 3 15.62 -16.28 55.43
C SER A 3 15.21 -15.26 54.37
N THR A 4 15.34 -15.70 53.12
CA THR A 4 14.34 -15.78 52.05
C THR A 4 12.91 -15.35 52.40
N SER A 5 12.31 -14.51 51.54
CA SER A 5 10.87 -14.42 51.19
C SER A 5 10.73 -13.33 50.11
N GLN A 6 9.92 -13.34 49.05
CA GLN A 6 8.88 -14.18 48.45
C GLN A 6 8.69 -13.60 47.01
N SER A 7 8.56 -14.39 45.94
CA SER A 7 7.29 -14.81 45.30
C SER A 7 6.48 -13.63 44.70
N LEU A 8 5.73 -13.71 43.60
CA LEU A 8 5.47 -14.71 42.56
C LEU A 8 4.66 -13.95 41.49
N SER A 9 4.69 -14.46 40.27
CA SER A 9 3.89 -14.05 39.12
C SER A 9 2.38 -13.97 39.41
N THR A 10 1.68 -12.97 38.87
CA THR A 10 0.23 -13.04 38.67
C THR A 10 -0.11 -12.72 37.22
N SER A 11 -0.05 -13.77 36.40
CA SER A 11 -0.80 -13.91 35.17
C SER A 11 -2.29 -13.99 35.49
N ASN A 12 -3.10 -13.08 34.95
CA ASN A 12 -4.55 -13.23 34.93
C ASN A 12 -4.92 -14.28 33.88
N VAL A 13 -4.87 -15.55 34.28
CA VAL A 13 -5.48 -16.67 33.55
C VAL A 13 -6.84 -16.92 34.21
N VAL A 14 -7.88 -16.44 33.55
CA VAL A 14 -9.27 -16.85 33.71
C VAL A 14 -9.52 -17.68 32.44
N ASP A 15 -9.93 -18.94 32.45
CA ASP A 15 -10.98 -19.55 33.25
C ASP A 15 -10.82 -21.08 33.21
N LEU A 16 -11.06 -21.77 34.33
CA LEU A 16 -11.17 -23.22 34.36
C LEU A 16 -12.63 -23.61 34.62
N SER A 17 -13.12 -24.52 33.77
CA SER A 17 -14.24 -25.43 34.01
C SER A 17 -15.64 -24.82 34.21
N SER A 18 -16.47 -24.96 33.18
CA SER A 18 -17.88 -25.28 33.41
C SER A 18 -18.39 -26.27 32.36
N THR A 19 -18.47 -27.52 32.82
CA THR A 19 -19.60 -28.45 32.66
C THR A 19 -20.23 -28.58 31.26
N PHE A 20 -19.93 -29.73 30.64
CA PHE A 20 -20.55 -30.31 29.46
C PHE A 20 -22.08 -30.43 29.60
N SER A 21 -22.82 -29.36 29.28
CA SER A 21 -24.28 -29.40 29.12
C SER A 21 -24.63 -29.63 27.66
N LYS A 22 -24.96 -30.88 27.33
CA LYS A 22 -25.70 -31.23 26.11
C LYS A 22 -26.99 -30.41 26.07
N ARG A 23 -27.04 -29.36 25.24
CA ARG A 23 -28.26 -28.58 25.00
C ARG A 23 -28.66 -28.70 23.52
N ASN A 24 -29.68 -29.53 23.32
CA ASN A 24 -30.64 -29.58 22.22
C ASN A 24 -30.24 -28.87 20.91
N GLN A 25 -29.77 -29.66 19.95
CA GLN A 25 -29.69 -29.29 18.54
C GLN A 25 -31.09 -28.92 18.02
N ALA A 26 -31.30 -27.64 17.71
CA ALA A 26 -32.45 -27.22 16.95
C ALA A 26 -32.28 -27.71 15.50
N LYS A 27 -33.08 -28.72 15.12
CA LYS A 27 -33.22 -29.21 13.75
C LYS A 27 -33.84 -28.12 12.88
N TYR A 28 -33.02 -27.32 12.21
CA TYR A 28 -33.47 -26.58 11.03
C TYR A 28 -33.11 -27.39 9.79
N ARG A 29 -34.07 -28.23 9.38
CA ARG A 29 -34.07 -28.94 8.10
C ARG A 29 -34.54 -27.95 7.03
N PHE A 30 -33.60 -27.28 6.37
CA PHE A 30 -33.93 -26.54 5.15
C PHE A 30 -33.77 -27.47 3.95
N HIS A 31 -34.90 -27.81 3.35
CA HIS A 31 -34.98 -28.51 2.09
C HIS A 31 -34.33 -27.66 0.99
N THR A 32 -33.48 -28.31 0.19
CA THR A 32 -32.91 -27.78 -1.05
C THR A 32 -34.01 -27.45 -2.05
N THR A 33 -34.07 -26.19 -2.52
CA THR A 33 -34.69 -25.85 -3.81
C THR A 33 -33.87 -24.77 -4.51
N ASN A 34 -33.51 -25.12 -5.74
CA ASN A 34 -32.87 -24.37 -6.81
C ASN A 34 -32.97 -22.84 -6.82
N ALA A 35 -31.91 -22.26 -7.41
CA ALA A 35 -31.86 -20.99 -8.13
C ALA A 35 -31.82 -19.69 -7.32
N SER A 36 -30.60 -19.27 -7.00
CA SER A 36 -30.17 -17.90 -7.30
C SER A 36 -28.70 -17.94 -7.67
N HIS A 37 -28.46 -18.17 -8.95
CA HIS A 37 -27.17 -17.93 -9.59
C HIS A 37 -26.85 -16.45 -9.33
N THR A 38 -26.04 -16.15 -8.31
CA THR A 38 -25.41 -14.84 -8.28
C THR A 38 -24.60 -14.74 -9.56
N PRO A 39 -24.70 -13.63 -10.32
CA PRO A 39 -23.72 -13.37 -11.34
C PRO A 39 -22.39 -13.26 -10.60
N TYR A 40 -21.57 -14.31 -10.70
CA TYR A 40 -20.16 -14.17 -10.45
C TYR A 40 -19.69 -13.19 -11.52
N THR A 41 -19.60 -11.90 -11.17
CA THR A 41 -18.87 -10.95 -11.98
C THR A 41 -17.42 -11.40 -11.88
N PRO A 42 -16.80 -11.96 -12.93
CA PRO A 42 -15.37 -12.17 -12.88
C PRO A 42 -14.77 -10.78 -12.65
N SER A 43 -14.13 -10.57 -11.50
CA SER A 43 -13.25 -9.43 -11.32
C SER A 43 -12.16 -9.63 -12.37
N SER A 44 -12.30 -8.92 -13.48
CA SER A 44 -11.35 -8.99 -14.58
C SER A 44 -10.04 -8.44 -14.06
N LYS A 45 -9.20 -9.31 -13.48
CA LYS A 45 -7.77 -9.05 -13.38
C LYS A 45 -7.27 -9.12 -14.81
N ASN A 46 -7.40 -8.00 -15.51
CA ASN A 46 -6.77 -7.79 -16.80
C ASN A 46 -5.28 -7.99 -16.57
N THR A 47 -4.81 -9.20 -16.90
CA THR A 47 -3.38 -9.54 -17.02
C THR A 47 -2.94 -9.30 -18.47
N THR A 48 -3.60 -8.35 -19.15
CA THR A 48 -3.02 -7.74 -20.32
C THR A 48 -1.70 -7.14 -19.88
N THR A 49 -0.66 -7.39 -20.66
CA THR A 49 0.62 -6.68 -20.62
C THR A 49 0.32 -5.18 -20.65
N ASP A 50 0.04 -4.62 -19.49
CA ASP A 50 -0.56 -3.31 -19.36
C ASP A 50 0.57 -2.32 -19.52
N LYS A 51 0.76 -1.89 -20.78
CA LYS A 51 1.53 -0.69 -21.06
C LYS A 51 1.02 0.39 -20.12
N LYS A 52 1.88 0.80 -19.20
CA LYS A 52 1.57 1.82 -18.20
C LYS A 52 1.38 3.12 -18.96
N PHE A 53 0.24 3.78 -18.72
CA PHE A 53 -0.04 5.08 -19.33
C PHE A 53 -0.05 6.11 -18.20
N ALA A 54 1.16 6.36 -17.69
CA ALA A 54 1.38 7.26 -16.57
C ALA A 54 1.88 8.62 -17.04
N ILE A 55 1.29 9.69 -16.51
CA ILE A 55 1.84 11.05 -16.59
C ILE A 55 2.48 11.35 -15.24
N VAL A 56 3.69 11.90 -15.26
CA VAL A 56 4.44 12.21 -14.05
C VAL A 56 4.73 13.71 -13.97
N ALA A 57 4.50 14.31 -12.81
CA ALA A 57 4.96 15.65 -12.49
C ALA A 57 6.02 15.59 -11.39
N VAL A 58 7.15 16.26 -11.59
CA VAL A 58 8.28 16.27 -10.64
C VAL A 58 8.68 17.69 -10.29
N ILE A 59 8.87 17.96 -8.99
CA ILE A 59 9.40 19.21 -8.48
C ILE A 59 10.58 18.96 -7.54
N GLU A 60 11.53 19.87 -7.51
CA GLU A 60 12.63 19.87 -6.55
C GLU A 60 12.48 21.06 -5.60
N GLY A 61 12.54 20.79 -4.30
CA GLY A 61 12.51 21.79 -3.23
C GLY A 61 13.73 22.73 -3.28
N ARG A 62 13.55 23.95 -2.78
CA ARG A 62 14.59 24.99 -2.77
C ARG A 62 14.77 25.55 -1.35
N GLY A 63 15.92 26.17 -1.09
CA GLY A 63 16.21 26.76 0.21
C GLY A 63 16.21 25.72 1.33
N SER A 64 15.38 25.92 2.35
CA SER A 64 15.25 25.01 3.50
C SER A 64 14.74 23.61 3.15
N THR A 65 14.08 23.45 1.99
CA THR A 65 13.61 22.15 1.49
C THR A 65 14.48 21.61 0.35
N LYS A 66 15.71 22.13 0.18
CA LYS A 66 16.64 21.61 -0.83
C LYS A 66 16.86 20.10 -0.65
N GLY A 67 16.82 19.35 -1.75
CA GLY A 67 16.93 17.89 -1.74
C GLY A 67 15.60 17.16 -1.50
N HIS A 68 14.51 17.86 -1.19
CA HIS A 68 13.17 17.27 -1.23
C HIS A 68 12.70 17.21 -2.67
N ILE A 69 12.05 16.11 -3.01
CA ILE A 69 11.47 15.83 -4.31
C ILE A 69 9.98 15.60 -4.12
N GLY A 70 9.17 16.44 -4.77
CA GLY A 70 7.75 16.20 -4.91
C GLY A 70 7.49 15.47 -6.22
N LEU A 71 6.75 14.37 -6.15
CA LEU A 71 6.46 13.49 -7.28
C LEU A 71 4.97 13.15 -7.29
N ALA A 72 4.29 13.48 -8.37
CA ALA A 72 2.92 13.04 -8.64
C ALA A 72 2.92 12.12 -9.85
N ILE A 73 2.34 10.94 -9.72
CA ILE A 73 2.21 9.93 -10.78
C ILE A 73 0.71 9.71 -11.00
N MET A 74 0.24 9.88 -12.22
CA MET A 74 -1.17 9.70 -12.59
C MET A 74 -1.27 8.60 -13.64
N ASP A 75 -1.89 7.48 -13.29
CA ASP A 75 -2.24 6.42 -14.24
C ASP A 75 -3.60 6.74 -14.87
N LEU A 76 -3.60 7.10 -16.14
CA LEU A 76 -4.83 7.49 -16.85
C LEU A 76 -5.75 6.31 -17.18
N ARG A 77 -5.26 5.07 -17.08
CA ARG A 77 -6.08 3.88 -17.35
C ARG A 77 -6.95 3.51 -16.16
N GLN A 78 -6.41 3.67 -14.96
CA GLN A 78 -7.08 3.33 -13.70
C GLN A 78 -7.67 4.55 -13.00
N ALA A 79 -7.43 5.76 -13.52
CA ALA A 79 -7.78 7.03 -12.88
C ALA A 79 -7.23 7.11 -11.45
N ASP A 80 -6.01 6.62 -11.25
CA ASP A 80 -5.33 6.59 -9.97
C ASP A 80 -4.20 7.63 -9.93
N ILE A 81 -4.01 8.25 -8.76
CA ILE A 81 -3.02 9.31 -8.55
C ILE A 81 -2.21 9.01 -7.28
N GLU A 82 -0.91 8.83 -7.45
CA GLU A 82 0.05 8.65 -6.36
C GLU A 82 0.83 9.96 -6.16
N ILE A 83 0.71 10.56 -4.96
CA ILE A 83 1.45 11.78 -4.58
C ILE A 83 2.48 11.42 -3.52
N ASN A 84 3.73 11.81 -3.75
CA ASN A 84 4.84 11.52 -2.87
C ASN A 84 5.73 12.74 -2.66
N GLU A 85 6.20 12.88 -1.43
CA GLU A 85 7.30 13.79 -1.09
C GLU A 85 8.39 12.97 -0.39
N PHE A 86 9.63 13.07 -0.87
CA PHE A 86 10.75 12.37 -0.25
C PHE A 86 12.05 13.17 -0.42
N ILE A 87 12.98 12.97 0.50
CA ILE A 87 14.35 13.49 0.36
C ILE A 87 15.14 12.53 -0.53
N ASP A 88 15.86 13.06 -1.51
CA ASP A 88 16.78 12.28 -2.35
C ASP A 88 18.21 12.83 -2.29
N SER A 89 19.15 12.00 -2.70
CA SER A 89 20.55 12.35 -2.88
C SER A 89 20.77 13.13 -4.20
N SER A 90 21.97 13.68 -4.38
CA SER A 90 22.35 14.41 -5.61
C SER A 90 22.31 13.56 -6.89
N THR A 91 22.26 12.23 -6.76
CA THR A 91 22.14 11.30 -7.89
C THR A 91 20.68 10.97 -8.23
N TYR A 92 19.72 11.48 -7.45
CA TYR A 92 18.27 11.27 -7.62
C TYR A 92 17.90 9.79 -7.75
N SER A 93 18.59 8.91 -7.01
CA SER A 93 18.45 7.46 -7.12
C SER A 93 17.02 6.96 -6.84
N ARG A 94 16.32 7.57 -5.87
CA ARG A 94 14.94 7.18 -5.53
C ARG A 94 13.98 7.65 -6.59
N LEU A 95 14.12 8.89 -7.05
CA LEU A 95 13.34 9.41 -8.16
C LEU A 95 13.54 8.55 -9.41
N LYS A 96 14.79 8.18 -9.73
CA LYS A 96 15.12 7.33 -10.88
C LYS A 96 14.40 5.98 -10.79
N MET A 97 14.41 5.34 -9.62
CA MET A 97 13.71 4.07 -9.41
C MET A 97 12.20 4.23 -9.59
N LYS A 98 11.59 5.28 -9.03
CA LYS A 98 10.15 5.53 -9.17
C LYS A 98 9.74 5.79 -10.62
N LEU A 99 10.55 6.52 -11.38
CA LEU A 99 10.33 6.72 -12.81
C LEU A 99 10.49 5.42 -13.61
N LEU A 100 11.49 4.59 -13.30
CA LEU A 100 11.69 3.29 -13.94
C LEU A 100 10.52 2.34 -13.69
N VAL A 101 9.96 2.35 -12.48
CA VAL A 101 8.79 1.53 -12.16
C VAL A 101 7.52 2.08 -12.82
N ALA A 102 7.35 3.41 -12.83
CA ALA A 102 6.15 4.03 -13.39
C ALA A 102 6.11 3.98 -14.93
N GLU A 103 7.28 3.94 -15.59
CA GLU A 103 7.45 4.02 -17.05
C GLU A 103 6.54 5.12 -17.67
N PRO A 104 6.71 6.39 -17.28
CA PRO A 104 5.79 7.44 -17.70
C PRO A 104 5.90 7.72 -19.20
N VAL A 105 4.74 7.94 -19.82
CA VAL A 105 4.64 8.36 -21.22
C VAL A 105 5.03 9.83 -21.35
N GLU A 106 4.82 10.62 -20.29
CA GLU A 106 5.12 12.03 -20.27
C GLU A 106 5.59 12.48 -18.88
N VAL A 107 6.65 13.28 -18.85
CA VAL A 107 7.16 13.92 -17.63
C VAL A 107 7.01 15.42 -17.73
N ARG A 108 6.29 16.01 -16.77
CA ARG A 108 6.09 17.44 -16.62
C ARG A 108 7.00 18.00 -15.54
N LEU A 109 7.72 19.06 -15.90
CA LEU A 109 8.63 19.77 -15.01
C LEU A 109 8.24 21.26 -14.95
N PRO A 110 8.43 21.92 -13.79
CA PRO A 110 8.41 23.37 -13.72
C PRO A 110 9.53 23.98 -14.59
N ILE A 111 9.27 25.13 -15.21
CA ILE A 111 10.28 25.86 -16.00
C ILE A 111 11.55 26.21 -15.20
N THR A 112 11.43 26.31 -13.88
CA THR A 112 12.54 26.66 -12.98
C THR A 112 13.43 25.47 -12.64
N SER A 113 13.03 24.25 -13.00
CA SER A 113 13.68 23.00 -12.58
C SER A 113 14.80 22.55 -13.53
N PHE A 114 15.82 23.40 -13.72
CA PHE A 114 16.95 23.12 -14.61
C PHE A 114 17.71 21.83 -14.26
N ILE A 115 17.89 21.54 -12.97
CA ILE A 115 18.63 20.35 -12.51
C ILE A 115 17.86 19.07 -12.86
N LEU A 116 16.54 19.07 -12.64
CA LEU A 116 15.67 17.94 -13.02
C LEU A 116 15.64 17.74 -14.54
N PHE A 117 15.69 18.81 -15.33
CA PHE A 117 15.78 18.71 -16.79
C PHE A 117 17.09 18.03 -17.21
N SER A 118 18.23 18.46 -16.65
CA SER A 118 19.54 17.81 -16.89
C SER A 118 19.56 16.35 -16.45
N PHE A 119 18.92 16.03 -15.32
CA PHE A 119 18.75 14.65 -14.83
C PHE A 119 17.96 13.78 -15.83
N LEU A 120 16.84 14.29 -16.34
CA LEU A 120 16.03 13.59 -17.34
C LEU A 120 16.76 13.41 -18.68
N CYS A 121 17.60 14.37 -19.08
CA CYS A 121 18.47 14.21 -20.25
C CYS A 121 19.60 13.19 -20.06
N SER A 122 19.91 12.82 -18.81
CA SER A 122 20.92 11.81 -18.47
C SER A 122 20.34 10.40 -18.31
N PHE A 123 19.04 10.26 -18.56
CA PHE A 123 18.31 8.98 -18.54
C PHE A 123 18.36 8.33 -19.92
#